data_AF-A0A922VWK7-F1
#
_entry.id   AF-A0A922VWK7-F1
#
_cell.length_a   1.000
_cell.length_b   1.000
_cell.length_c   1.000
_cell.angle_alpha   90.00
_cell.angle_beta   90.00
_cell.angle_gamma   90.00
#
_symmetry.space_group_name_H-M   'P 1'
#
loop_
_entity.id
_entity.type
_entity.pdbx_description
1 polymer ?
#
loop_
_entity_poly.entity_id
_entity_poly.type
_entity_poly.pdbx_seq_one_letter_code
_entity_poly.pdbx_strand_id
1 'polypeptide(L)'
;MQVEGLAVRVTTTDCMSGCSRPSTCAFRSPGKTAYLFGDLTADDLPDLLAFARHYAASPDGNLPDARVLGGLRRKALARIPG
;
A
#
# COMPACT_ATOMS: atom_id res chain seq x y z
N MET A 1 7.38 -8.05 -13.54
CA MET A 1 6.85 -9.24 -12.84
C MET A 1 5.34 -9.07 -12.75
N GLN A 2 4.57 -9.85 -13.52
CA GLN A 2 3.11 -9.86 -13.48
C GLN A 2 2.68 -10.90 -12.42
N VAL A 3 1.85 -10.49 -11.46
CA VAL A 3 1.16 -11.40 -10.54
C VAL A 3 -0.22 -11.66 -11.12
N GLU A 4 -0.51 -12.90 -11.53
CA GLU A 4 -1.81 -13.27 -12.08
C GLU A 4 -2.94 -12.90 -11.10
N GLY A 5 -3.94 -12.17 -11.59
CA GLY A 5 -5.16 -11.82 -10.86
C GLY A 5 -5.23 -10.40 -10.27
N LEU A 6 -4.19 -9.56 -10.38
CA LEU A 6 -4.25 -8.18 -9.92
C LEU A 6 -3.64 -7.20 -10.94
N ALA A 7 -4.47 -6.29 -11.48
CA ALA A 7 -4.06 -5.26 -12.43
C ALA A 7 -3.30 -4.10 -11.74
N VAL A 8 -2.12 -4.39 -11.20
CA VAL A 8 -1.22 -3.41 -10.57
C VAL A 8 0.12 -3.35 -11.29
N ARG A 9 0.71 -2.15 -11.30
CA ARG A 9 2.07 -1.92 -11.78
C ARG A 9 2.97 -1.67 -10.58
N VAL A 10 3.98 -2.52 -10.39
CA VAL A 10 5.03 -2.33 -9.38
C VAL A 10 6.20 -1.63 -10.03
N THR A 11 6.69 -0.56 -9.39
CA THR A 11 7.84 0.22 -9.86
C THR A 11 8.69 0.62 -8.67
N THR A 12 9.99 0.79 -8.91
CA THR A 12 10.85 1.51 -7.99
C THR A 12 10.58 3.01 -8.13
N THR A 13 10.87 3.75 -7.06
CA THR A 13 10.83 5.22 -7.00
C THR A 13 11.96 5.66 -6.10
N ASP A 14 12.34 6.94 -6.18
CA ASP A 14 13.42 7.51 -5.37
C ASP A 14 12.96 7.75 -3.91
N CYS A 15 12.99 9.00 -3.45
CA CYS A 15 12.72 9.31 -2.05
C CYS A 15 11.21 9.29 -1.74
N MET A 16 10.84 8.55 -0.70
CA MET A 16 9.51 8.59 -0.07
C MET A 16 9.55 9.16 1.36
N SER A 17 10.65 9.84 1.74
CA SER A 17 10.90 10.34 3.11
C SER A 17 10.85 9.24 4.20
N GLY A 18 11.14 8.00 3.81
CA GLY A 18 11.12 6.82 4.68
C GLY A 18 12.48 6.45 5.27
N CYS A 19 13.48 7.32 5.22
CA CYS A 19 14.90 6.98 5.37
C CYS A 19 15.27 6.28 6.69
N SER A 20 14.51 6.50 7.77
CA SER A 20 14.72 5.83 9.06
C SER A 20 14.22 4.39 9.11
N ARG A 21 13.65 3.86 8.01
CA ARG A 21 12.97 2.56 7.95
C ARG A 21 13.64 1.65 6.92
N PRO A 22 13.69 0.33 7.17
CA PRO A 22 14.38 -0.62 6.31
C PRO A 22 13.73 -0.78 4.92
N SER A 23 12.41 -0.64 4.83
CA SER A 23 11.67 -0.73 3.57
C SER A 23 10.37 0.06 3.63
N THR A 24 9.96 0.63 2.50
CA THR A 24 8.70 1.36 2.35
C THR A 24 8.01 1.01 1.02
N CYS A 25 6.69 1.09 1.00
CA CYS A 25 5.87 0.85 -0.18
C CYS A 25 4.71 1.85 -0.24
N ALA A 26 4.51 2.46 -1.40
CA ALA A 26 3.40 3.37 -1.62
C ALA A 26 2.38 2.80 -2.61
N PHE A 27 1.11 3.03 -2.33
CA PHE A 27 0.00 2.75 -3.23
C PHE A 27 -0.61 4.07 -3.69
N ARG A 28 -0.66 4.25 -5.01
CA ARG A 28 -1.19 5.46 -5.64
C ARG A 28 -2.02 5.10 -6.86
N SER A 29 -3.11 5.81 -7.04
CA SER A 29 -3.91 5.86 -8.25
C SER A 29 -4.49 7.27 -8.37
N PRO A 30 -4.58 7.85 -9.58
CA PRO A 30 -5.26 9.13 -9.76
C PRO A 30 -6.68 9.11 -9.16
N GLY A 31 -7.06 10.20 -8.49
CA GLY A 31 -8.37 10.34 -7.84
C GLY A 31 -8.59 9.49 -6.58
N LYS A 32 -7.58 8.74 -6.14
CA LYS A 32 -7.64 7.90 -4.94
C LYS A 32 -6.71 8.40 -3.85
N THR A 33 -7.10 8.17 -2.61
CA THR A 33 -6.24 8.37 -1.42
C THR A 33 -4.93 7.60 -1.60
N ALA A 34 -3.78 8.23 -1.40
CA ALA A 34 -2.49 7.56 -1.42
C ALA A 34 -2.13 7.02 -0.04
N TYR A 35 -1.50 5.84 0.00
CA TYR A 35 -1.03 5.20 1.22
C TYR A 35 0.47 5.00 1.14
N LEU A 36 1.17 5.26 2.24
CA LEU A 36 2.58 4.94 2.42
C LEU A 36 2.73 4.02 3.63
N PHE A 37 3.36 2.86 3.43
CA PHE A 37 3.69 1.91 4.48
C PHE A 37 5.20 1.85 4.69
N GLY A 38 5.62 1.54 5.91
CA GLY A 38 7.03 1.36 6.28
C GLY A 38 7.27 0.17 7.17
N ASP A 39 8.54 -0.06 7.52
CA ASP A 39 8.96 -1.19 8.37
C ASP A 39 8.52 -2.54 7.79
N LEU A 40 8.54 -2.63 6.45
CA LEU A 40 8.08 -3.79 5.72
C LEU A 40 9.14 -4.90 5.70
N THR A 41 8.69 -6.13 5.89
CA THR A 41 9.45 -7.37 5.73
C THR A 41 8.76 -8.27 4.70
N ALA A 42 9.39 -9.39 4.35
CA ALA A 42 8.79 -10.37 3.44
C ALA A 42 7.46 -10.94 3.97
N ASP A 43 7.29 -10.99 5.31
CA ASP A 43 6.08 -11.51 5.96
C ASP A 43 4.86 -10.61 5.75
N ASP A 44 5.05 -9.33 5.39
CA ASP A 44 3.95 -8.41 5.08
C ASP A 44 3.41 -8.57 3.66
N LEU A 45 4.05 -9.40 2.81
CA LEU A 45 3.65 -9.56 1.41
C LEU A 45 2.18 -10.00 1.24
N PRO A 46 1.63 -10.94 2.04
CA PRO A 46 0.21 -11.29 1.98
C PRO A 46 -0.70 -10.09 2.30
N ASP A 47 -0.38 -9.30 3.31
CA ASP A 47 -1.15 -8.12 3.71
C ASP A 47 -1.08 -7.02 2.62
N LEU A 48 0.10 -6.82 2.00
CA LEU A 48 0.26 -5.90 0.86
C LEU A 48 -0.59 -6.31 -0.34
N LEU A 49 -0.66 -7.61 -0.65
CA LEU A 49 -1.51 -8.12 -1.74
C LEU A 49 -3.00 -7.99 -1.41
N ALA A 50 -3.40 -8.27 -0.16
CA ALA A 50 -4.77 -8.06 0.30
C ALA A 50 -5.17 -6.58 0.21
N PHE A 51 -4.29 -5.67 0.67
CA PHE A 51 -4.50 -4.24 0.53
C PHE A 51 -4.64 -3.83 -0.92
N ALA A 52 -3.75 -4.30 -1.79
CA ALA A 52 -3.77 -3.96 -3.21
C ALA A 52 -5.10 -4.36 -3.89
N ARG A 53 -5.69 -5.50 -3.51
CA ARG A 53 -7.01 -5.95 -3.97
C ARG A 53 -8.13 -5.02 -3.50
N HIS A 54 -8.16 -4.70 -2.20
CA HIS A 54 -9.16 -3.78 -1.65
C HIS A 54 -9.02 -2.37 -2.23
N TYR A 55 -7.80 -1.89 -2.39
CA TYR A 55 -7.49 -0.58 -2.97
C TYR A 55 -7.90 -0.49 -4.45
N ALA A 56 -7.68 -1.56 -5.21
CA ALA A 56 -8.14 -1.65 -6.60
C ALA A 56 -9.67 -1.59 -6.69
N ALA A 57 -10.38 -2.30 -5.80
CA ALA A 57 -11.84 -2.34 -5.75
C ALA A 57 -12.49 -1.06 -5.18
N SER A 58 -11.77 -0.29 -4.36
CA SER A 58 -12.26 0.96 -3.77
C SER A 58 -12.28 2.09 -4.81
N PRO A 59 -13.40 2.82 -4.99
CA PRO A 59 -13.49 3.90 -5.98
C PRO A 59 -12.60 5.11 -5.64
N ASP A 60 -12.48 5.46 -4.36
CA ASP A 60 -11.73 6.62 -3.84
C ASP A 60 -10.42 6.22 -3.12
N GLY A 61 -10.09 4.92 -3.15
CA GLY A 61 -8.96 4.34 -2.45
C GLY A 61 -9.07 4.36 -0.93
N ASN A 62 -10.21 4.79 -0.39
CA ASN A 62 -10.43 4.83 1.04
C ASN A 62 -10.88 3.44 1.51
N LEU A 63 -10.30 2.99 2.62
CA LEU A 63 -10.67 1.74 3.27
C LEU A 63 -11.25 2.08 4.64
N PRO A 64 -12.59 2.16 4.78
CA PRO A 64 -13.23 2.58 6.03
C PRO A 64 -13.00 1.57 7.17
N ASP A 65 -12.79 0.29 6.83
CA ASP A 65 -12.42 -0.74 7.79
C ASP A 65 -10.94 -1.09 7.66
N ALA A 66 -10.12 -0.58 8.58
CA ALA A 66 -8.69 -0.85 8.62
C ALA A 66 -8.35 -2.29 9.08
N ARG A 67 -9.32 -3.11 9.51
CA ARG A 67 -9.06 -4.50 9.92
C ARG A 67 -8.67 -5.38 8.73
N VAL A 68 -9.13 -5.05 7.53
CA VAL A 68 -8.76 -5.75 6.29
C VAL A 68 -7.27 -5.65 5.95
N LEU A 69 -6.55 -4.73 6.60
CA LEU A 69 -5.12 -4.52 6.45
C LEU A 69 -4.28 -5.42 7.36
N GLY A 70 -4.88 -6.24 8.24
CA GLY A 70 -4.12 -7.14 9.11
C GLY A 70 -3.07 -6.42 9.96
N GLY A 71 -1.81 -6.86 9.86
CA GLY A 71 -0.66 -6.25 10.53
C GLY A 71 -0.23 -4.92 9.91
N LEU A 72 -0.47 -4.75 8.61
CA LEU A 72 -0.08 -3.58 7.81
C LEU A 72 -0.71 -2.26 8.32
N ARG A 73 -1.87 -2.31 8.98
CA ARG A 73 -2.50 -1.11 9.58
C ARG A 73 -1.59 -0.39 10.57
N ARG A 74 -0.71 -1.10 11.26
CA ARG A 74 0.24 -0.53 12.24
C ARG A 74 1.49 0.05 11.59
N LYS A 75 1.67 -0.23 10.30
CA LYS A 75 2.82 0.16 9.48
C LYS A 75 2.49 1.32 8.53
N ALA A 76 1.27 1.86 8.61
CA ALA A 76 0.86 3.03 7.82
C ALA A 76 1.55 4.30 8.33
N LEU A 77 2.35 4.91 7.46
CA LEU A 77 3.08 6.14 7.75
C LEU A 77 2.28 7.37 7.33
N ALA A 78 1.56 7.29 6.22
CA ALA A 78 0.76 8.37 5.70
C ALA A 78 -0.47 7.85 4.96
N ARG A 79 -1.55 8.59 5.11
CA ARG A 79 -2.77 8.51 4.30
C ARG A 79 -3.01 9.90 3.75
N ILE A 80 -2.85 10.07 2.45
CA ILE A 80 -2.84 11.36 1.78
C ILE A 80 -4.09 11.42 0.90
N PRO A 81 -5.12 12.20 1.27
CA PRO A 81 -6.28 12.42 0.43
C PRO A 81 -5.89 12.97 -0.94
N GLY A 82 -6.61 12.53 -1.97
CA GLY A 82 -6.45 13.00 -3.35
C GLY A 82 -7.07 14.38 -3.58
#